data_AF-A0AAE3G818-F1
#
_entry.id   AF-A0AAE3G818-F1
#
_cell.length_a   1.000
_cell.length_b   1.000
_cell.length_c   1.000
_cell.angle_alpha   90.00
_cell.angle_beta   90.00
_cell.angle_gamma   90.00
#
_symmetry.space_group_name_H-M   'P 1'
#
loop_
_entity.id
_entity.type
_entity.pdbx_description
1 polymer ?
#
loop_
_entity_poly.entity_id
_entity_poly.type
_entity_poly.pdbx_seq_one_letter_code
_entity_poly.pdbx_strand_id
1 'polypeptide(L)'
;MDDREFWTWLEYRVSRELEGFADKDISHLWCDGFLPGAVESGGDRPRVRGRAWVGHGQDWQEQWNFTLFLGSAAAGGTVPAWTDLCPAEDVTGWLAVDLAGRTLTIDPSRARPCLSGHRKPLAHNDQPAGGAAGAVLREGPDEHE
;
A
#
# COMPACT_ATOMS: atom_id res chain seq x y z
N MET A 1 -4.11 -20.12 5.42
CA MET A 1 -4.04 -19.13 4.34
C MET A 1 -2.67 -19.24 3.71
N ASP A 2 -2.62 -19.73 2.49
CA ASP A 2 -1.40 -19.70 1.67
C ASP A 2 -1.22 -18.34 0.98
N ASP A 3 -0.12 -18.17 0.25
CA ASP A 3 0.21 -16.93 -0.45
C ASP A 3 -0.90 -16.54 -1.43
N ARG A 4 -1.39 -17.48 -2.24
CA ARG A 4 -2.39 -17.21 -3.28
C ARG A 4 -3.70 -16.77 -2.66
N GLU A 5 -4.16 -17.49 -1.64
CA GLU A 5 -5.36 -17.15 -0.88
C GLU A 5 -5.25 -15.75 -0.28
N PHE A 6 -4.09 -15.40 0.28
CA PHE A 6 -3.85 -14.06 0.84
C PHE A 6 -3.94 -12.96 -0.21
N TRP A 7 -3.25 -13.09 -1.34
CA TRP A 7 -3.22 -12.04 -2.37
C TRP A 7 -4.59 -11.85 -3.03
N THR A 8 -5.32 -12.95 -3.28
CA THR A 8 -6.70 -12.88 -3.77
C THR A 8 -7.63 -12.23 -2.74
N TRP A 9 -7.48 -12.55 -1.46
CA TRP A 9 -8.27 -11.88 -0.41
C TRP A 9 -7.95 -10.38 -0.33
N LEU A 10 -6.67 -10.01 -0.41
CA LEU A 10 -6.21 -8.63 -0.30
C LEU A 10 -6.71 -7.78 -1.47
N GLU A 11 -6.76 -8.34 -2.68
CA GLU A 11 -7.34 -7.71 -3.87
C GLU A 11 -8.77 -7.22 -3.61
N TYR A 12 -9.66 -8.14 -3.18
CA TYR A 12 -11.04 -7.79 -2.88
C TYR A 12 -11.14 -6.73 -1.77
N ARG A 13 -10.27 -6.80 -0.76
CA ARG A 13 -10.28 -5.84 0.34
C ARG A 13 -9.80 -4.47 -0.08
N VAL A 14 -8.76 -4.38 -0.91
CA VAL A 14 -8.29 -3.12 -1.47
C VAL A 14 -9.36 -2.50 -2.34
N SER A 15 -10.01 -3.26 -3.21
CA SER A 15 -11.14 -2.75 -4.04
C SER A 15 -12.28 -2.19 -3.17
N ARG A 16 -12.69 -2.91 -2.12
CA ARG A 16 -13.71 -2.44 -1.17
C ARG A 16 -13.29 -1.22 -0.35
N GLU A 17 -12.00 -1.06 -0.10
CA GLU A 17 -11.47 0.09 0.62
C GLU A 17 -11.42 1.32 -0.29
N LEU A 18 -10.97 1.16 -1.54
CA LEU A 18 -10.98 2.18 -2.58
C LEU A 18 -12.38 2.76 -2.79
N GLU A 19 -13.39 1.90 -2.97
CA GLU A 19 -14.80 2.31 -3.07
C GLU A 19 -15.29 3.17 -1.89
N GLY A 20 -14.65 3.05 -0.72
CA GLY A 20 -14.94 3.79 0.49
C GLY A 20 -14.32 5.20 0.55
N PHE A 21 -13.44 5.57 -0.37
CA PHE A 21 -12.80 6.89 -0.37
C PHE A 21 -13.81 8.01 -0.68
N ALA A 22 -13.57 9.17 -0.07
CA ALA A 22 -14.33 10.39 -0.32
C ALA A 22 -14.06 10.94 -1.72
N ASP A 23 -12.79 10.89 -2.09
CA ASP A 23 -12.25 11.35 -3.35
C ASP A 23 -12.78 10.47 -4.48
N LYS A 24 -13.40 11.09 -5.48
CA LYS A 24 -14.01 10.39 -6.60
C LYS A 24 -13.00 9.80 -7.57
N ASP A 25 -11.83 10.42 -7.68
CA ASP A 25 -10.77 9.88 -8.54
C ASP A 25 -10.22 8.59 -7.95
N ILE A 26 -10.21 8.46 -6.62
CA ILE A 26 -9.81 7.24 -5.92
C ILE A 26 -10.96 6.23 -5.83
N SER A 27 -12.19 6.69 -5.55
CA SER A 27 -13.33 5.78 -5.33
C SER A 27 -13.81 5.05 -6.58
N HIS A 28 -13.31 5.43 -7.75
CA HIS A 28 -13.56 4.78 -9.04
C HIS A 28 -12.45 3.77 -9.41
N LEU A 29 -11.41 3.68 -8.58
CA LEU A 29 -10.35 2.69 -8.72
C LEU A 29 -10.77 1.35 -8.13
N TRP A 30 -10.19 0.29 -8.67
CA TRP A 30 -10.29 -1.07 -8.15
C TRP A 30 -8.98 -1.80 -8.37
N CYS A 31 -8.75 -2.89 -7.64
CA CYS A 31 -7.56 -3.73 -7.77
C CYS A 31 -7.92 -5.07 -8.41
N ASP A 32 -7.08 -5.50 -9.36
CA ASP A 32 -7.20 -6.76 -10.12
C ASP A 32 -5.98 -7.67 -9.89
N GLY A 33 -5.50 -7.67 -8.66
CA GLY A 33 -4.46 -8.57 -8.21
C GLY A 33 -3.08 -7.93 -8.02
N PHE A 34 -2.24 -8.72 -7.36
CA PHE A 34 -0.90 -8.34 -6.93
C PHE A 34 0.16 -9.23 -7.56
N LEU A 35 1.28 -8.61 -7.90
CA LEU A 35 2.54 -9.24 -8.28
C LEU A 35 3.55 -8.92 -7.16
N PRO A 36 3.53 -9.68 -6.04
CA PRO A 36 4.41 -9.44 -4.92
C PRO A 36 5.87 -9.74 -5.29
N GLY A 37 6.77 -8.88 -4.87
CA GLY A 37 8.20 -9.15 -4.87
C GLY A 37 8.64 -9.92 -3.62
N ALA A 38 9.94 -9.90 -3.36
CA ALA A 38 10.51 -10.51 -2.16
C ALA A 38 10.13 -9.73 -0.89
N VAL A 39 10.10 -10.44 0.24
CA VAL A 39 10.00 -9.83 1.56
C VAL A 39 11.29 -9.09 1.89
N GLU A 40 11.18 -7.80 2.21
CA GLU A 40 12.27 -6.97 2.71
C GLU A 40 12.22 -6.94 4.25
N SER A 41 13.00 -7.81 4.91
CA SER A 41 13.04 -7.92 6.38
C SER A 41 14.15 -7.08 7.05
N GLY A 42 14.99 -6.39 6.27
CA GLY A 42 16.24 -5.77 6.75
C GLY A 42 16.14 -4.38 7.39
N GLY A 43 15.07 -4.06 8.13
CA GLY A 43 14.95 -2.75 8.79
C GLY A 43 13.75 -2.64 9.73
N ASP A 44 13.54 -1.45 10.31
CA ASP A 44 12.54 -1.18 11.37
C ASP A 44 11.08 -1.47 10.96
N ARG A 45 10.81 -1.55 9.65
CA ARG A 45 9.50 -1.86 9.08
C ARG A 45 9.62 -2.90 7.96
N PRO A 46 9.51 -4.20 8.29
CA PRO A 46 9.47 -5.27 7.31
C PRO A 46 8.27 -5.10 6.38
N ARG A 47 8.48 -5.37 5.09
CA ARG A 47 7.50 -5.05 4.04
C ARG A 47 7.65 -5.95 2.82
N VAL A 48 6.60 -6.03 2.02
CA VAL A 48 6.63 -6.57 0.66
C VAL A 48 6.42 -5.40 -0.30
N ARG A 49 7.27 -5.32 -1.33
CA ARG A 49 7.10 -4.39 -2.45
C ARG A 49 6.80 -5.15 -3.72
N GLY A 50 6.02 -4.56 -4.61
CA GLY A 50 5.70 -5.19 -5.88
C GLY A 50 4.84 -4.31 -6.76
N ARG A 51 4.10 -4.96 -7.66
CA ARG A 51 3.16 -4.30 -8.58
C ARG A 51 1.74 -4.74 -8.27
N ALA A 52 0.78 -3.84 -8.44
CA ALA A 52 -0.64 -4.14 -8.37
C ALA A 52 -1.29 -3.71 -9.68
N TRP A 53 -2.21 -4.52 -10.20
CA TRP A 53 -3.07 -4.07 -11.28
C TRP A 53 -4.18 -3.21 -10.68
N VAL A 54 -4.24 -1.96 -11.11
CA VAL A 54 -5.23 -0.98 -10.68
C VAL A 54 -6.05 -0.56 -11.89
N GLY A 55 -7.34 -0.80 -11.81
CA GLY A 55 -8.31 -0.41 -12.80
C GLY A 55 -8.91 0.96 -12.51
N HIS A 56 -9.33 1.67 -13.56
CA HIS A 56 -10.10 2.91 -13.47
C HIS A 56 -11.28 2.84 -14.45
N GLY A 57 -12.51 2.82 -13.92
CA GLY A 57 -13.69 2.56 -14.74
C GLY A 57 -13.78 1.09 -15.20
N GLN A 58 -14.40 0.83 -16.36
CA GLN A 58 -14.72 -0.53 -16.81
C GLN A 58 -13.63 -1.21 -17.65
N ASP A 59 -12.84 -0.45 -18.42
CA ASP A 59 -12.01 -1.03 -19.50
C ASP A 59 -10.52 -0.67 -19.41
N TRP A 60 -10.09 0.05 -18.37
CA TRP A 60 -8.71 0.47 -18.23
C TRP A 60 -8.07 -0.06 -16.96
N GLN A 61 -6.93 -0.72 -17.11
CA GLN A 61 -6.06 -1.15 -16.02
C GLN A 61 -4.61 -0.83 -16.31
N GLU A 62 -3.87 -0.50 -15.26
CA GLU A 62 -2.44 -0.28 -15.34
C GLU A 62 -1.74 -0.79 -14.08
N GLN A 63 -0.42 -0.91 -14.16
CA GLN A 63 0.37 -1.38 -13.03
C GLN A 63 0.85 -0.24 -12.16
N TRP A 64 0.48 -0.31 -10.89
CA TRP A 64 0.92 0.61 -9.84
C TRP A 64 1.96 -0.07 -8.96
N ASN A 65 2.82 0.72 -8.33
CA ASN A 65 3.67 0.18 -7.27
C ASN A 65 2.82 -0.09 -6.03
N PHE A 66 3.16 -1.11 -5.26
CA PHE A 66 2.59 -1.24 -3.91
C PHE A 66 3.66 -1.51 -2.86
N THR A 67 3.36 -1.11 -1.64
CA THR A 67 4.08 -1.51 -0.43
C THR A 67 3.08 -2.05 0.59
N LEU A 68 3.26 -3.29 1.02
CA LEU A 68 2.56 -3.91 2.13
C LEU A 68 3.48 -3.94 3.35
N PHE A 69 3.12 -3.25 4.43
CA PHE A 69 3.83 -3.33 5.69
C PHE A 69 3.37 -4.55 6.49
N LEU A 70 4.33 -5.32 7.00
CA LEU A 70 4.08 -6.56 7.76
C LEU A 70 3.89 -6.31 9.27
N GLY A 71 3.85 -5.05 9.69
CA GLY A 71 3.75 -4.67 11.10
C GLY A 71 5.04 -4.94 11.91
N SER A 72 5.02 -4.54 13.18
CA SER A 72 6.16 -4.68 14.11
C SER A 72 6.39 -6.11 14.59
N ALA A 73 5.40 -7.02 14.45
CA ALA A 73 5.53 -8.42 14.85
C ALA A 73 6.63 -9.16 14.05
N ALA A 74 6.96 -8.67 12.85
CA ALA A 74 8.03 -9.20 12.02
C ALA A 74 9.44 -8.66 12.38
N ALA A 75 9.57 -7.82 13.41
CA ALA A 75 10.86 -7.28 13.86
C ALA A 75 11.82 -8.35 14.43
N GLY A 76 11.38 -9.61 14.56
CA GLY A 76 12.22 -10.77 14.90
C GLY A 76 12.72 -11.59 13.70
N GLY A 77 12.57 -11.10 12.46
CA GLY A 77 12.98 -11.81 11.24
C GLY A 77 12.06 -12.95 10.82
N THR A 78 10.94 -13.15 11.52
CA THR A 78 9.88 -14.10 11.16
C THR A 78 8.74 -13.35 10.48
N VAL A 79 8.38 -13.78 9.27
CA VAL A 79 7.21 -13.23 8.56
C VAL A 79 5.95 -13.62 9.35
N PRO A 80 5.02 -12.70 9.63
CA PRO A 80 3.78 -13.03 10.34
C PRO A 80 2.96 -14.01 9.50
N ALA A 81 2.03 -14.73 10.11
CA ALA A 81 1.10 -15.51 9.31
C ALA A 81 0.28 -14.54 8.44
N TRP A 82 -0.01 -14.90 7.19
CA TRP A 82 -0.79 -14.04 6.29
C TRP A 82 -2.14 -13.60 6.89
N THR A 83 -2.74 -14.46 7.70
CA THR A 83 -3.98 -14.18 8.42
C THR A 83 -3.85 -13.03 9.42
N ASP A 84 -2.67 -12.79 10.00
CA ASP A 84 -2.41 -11.68 10.92
C ASP A 84 -2.34 -10.33 10.19
N LEU A 85 -2.13 -10.36 8.87
CA LEU A 85 -2.04 -9.19 8.01
C LEU A 85 -3.38 -8.83 7.36
N CYS A 86 -4.43 -9.60 7.63
CA CYS A 86 -5.76 -9.36 7.10
C CYS A 86 -6.52 -8.34 7.95
N PRO A 87 -6.68 -7.06 7.52
CA PRO A 87 -7.58 -6.12 8.18
C PRO A 87 -9.01 -6.67 8.25
N ALA A 88 -9.57 -6.70 9.47
CA ALA A 88 -10.94 -7.15 9.74
C ALA A 88 -11.99 -6.42 8.88
N GLU A 89 -13.12 -7.05 8.57
CA GLU A 89 -14.11 -6.48 7.63
C GLU A 89 -14.65 -5.10 8.04
N ASP A 90 -14.68 -4.82 9.35
CA ASP A 90 -15.22 -3.61 9.97
C ASP A 90 -14.17 -2.52 10.21
N VAL A 91 -12.98 -2.61 9.61
CA VAL A 91 -11.93 -1.58 9.71
C VAL A 91 -11.61 -0.91 8.37
N THR A 92 -11.14 0.33 8.45
CA THR A 92 -10.76 1.22 7.33
C THR A 92 -9.48 2.01 7.67
N GLY A 93 -8.96 2.80 6.73
CA GLY A 93 -7.81 3.69 6.93
C GLY A 93 -6.45 2.99 6.90
N TRP A 94 -6.43 1.72 6.49
CA TRP A 94 -5.22 0.91 6.32
C TRP A 94 -4.63 1.00 4.90
N LEU A 95 -5.34 1.62 3.95
CA LEU A 95 -4.90 1.88 2.59
C LEU A 95 -4.65 3.37 2.38
N ALA A 96 -3.53 3.72 1.77
CA ALA A 96 -3.23 5.05 1.26
C ALA A 96 -2.92 4.98 -0.24
N VAL A 97 -3.34 6.01 -0.98
CA VAL A 97 -3.32 6.04 -2.45
C VAL A 97 -2.62 7.32 -2.90
N ASP A 98 -1.55 7.16 -3.66
CA ASP A 98 -0.87 8.26 -4.35
C ASP A 98 -1.16 8.16 -5.85
N LEU A 99 -2.08 8.99 -6.34
CA LEU A 99 -2.47 9.04 -7.76
C LEU A 99 -1.31 9.49 -8.66
N ALA A 100 -0.51 10.45 -8.18
CA ALA A 100 0.57 11.05 -8.98
C ALA A 100 1.74 10.06 -9.12
N GLY A 101 2.13 9.44 -8.00
CA GLY A 101 3.17 8.40 -7.96
C GLY A 101 2.68 7.00 -8.33
N ARG A 102 1.38 6.82 -8.61
CA ARG A 102 0.73 5.54 -8.92
C ARG A 102 1.15 4.45 -7.94
N THR A 103 0.93 4.74 -6.67
CA THR A 103 1.41 3.89 -5.57
C THR A 103 0.29 3.60 -4.57
N LEU A 104 0.17 2.32 -4.20
CA LEU A 104 -0.66 1.86 -3.09
C LEU A 104 0.22 1.57 -1.87
N THR A 105 -0.17 2.12 -0.72
CA THR A 105 0.46 1.78 0.57
C THR A 105 -0.54 1.07 1.46
N ILE A 106 -0.22 -0.15 1.84
CA ILE A 106 -1.06 -1.04 2.65
C ILE A 106 -0.38 -1.19 4.01
N ASP A 107 -1.00 -0.65 5.04
CA ASP A 107 -0.51 -0.72 6.43
C ASP A 107 -1.65 -1.15 7.37
N PRO A 108 -1.80 -2.48 7.61
CA PRO A 108 -2.82 -2.99 8.52
C PRO A 108 -2.72 -2.41 9.93
N SER A 109 -1.55 -1.95 10.38
CA SER A 109 -1.40 -1.31 11.70
C SER A 109 -2.08 0.06 11.79
N ARG A 110 -2.38 0.69 10.64
CA ARG A 110 -3.17 1.93 10.55
C ARG A 110 -4.67 1.70 10.53
N ALA A 111 -5.15 0.45 10.50
CA ALA A 111 -6.56 0.12 10.53
C ALA A 111 -7.29 0.74 11.74
N ARG A 112 -8.46 1.35 11.51
CA ARG A 112 -9.33 1.92 12.53
C ARG A 112 -10.76 1.38 12.36
N PRO A 113 -11.53 1.22 13.44
CA PRO A 113 -12.93 0.80 13.34
C PRO A 113 -13.74 1.72 12.44
N CYS A 114 -14.61 1.14 11.62
CA CYS A 114 -15.65 1.88 10.93
C CYS A 114 -16.67 2.36 11.99
N LEU A 115 -16.82 3.66 12.19
CA LEU A 115 -17.82 4.19 13.10
C LEU A 115 -19.22 3.81 12.58
N SER A 116 -19.95 2.97 13.33
CA SER A 116 -21.26 2.44 12.94
C SER A 116 -22.32 3.55 12.87
N GLY A 117 -23.07 3.60 11.76
CA GLY A 117 -24.32 4.37 11.65
C GLY A 117 -24.45 5.27 10.43
N HIS A 118 -23.35 5.59 9.75
CA HIS A 118 -23.31 6.30 8.46
C HIS A 118 -22.33 5.57 7.53
N ARG A 119 -22.43 5.81 6.22
CA ARG A 119 -21.41 5.40 5.23
C ARG A 119 -20.01 5.64 5.82
N LYS A 120 -19.12 4.65 5.64
CA LYS A 120 -17.78 4.55 6.25
C LYS A 120 -17.12 5.93 6.48
N PRO A 121 -16.50 6.18 7.66
CA PRO A 121 -15.74 7.39 7.87
C PRO A 121 -14.67 7.54 6.79
N LEU A 122 -14.62 8.73 6.21
CA LEU A 122 -13.81 9.12 5.07
C LEU A 122 -12.34 8.77 5.34
N ALA A 123 -11.77 7.84 4.56
CA ALA A 123 -10.33 7.61 4.55
C ALA A 123 -9.64 8.94 4.20
N HIS A 124 -9.04 9.58 5.19
CA HIS A 124 -8.24 10.78 4.97
C HIS A 124 -6.91 10.34 4.38
N ASN A 125 -6.54 10.92 3.24
CA ASN A 125 -5.26 10.67 2.57
C ASN A 125 -4.13 11.34 3.38
N ASP A 126 -3.79 10.76 4.52
CA ASP A 126 -2.66 11.19 5.34
C ASP A 126 -1.39 10.49 4.81
N GLN A 127 -0.85 11.06 3.73
CA GLN A 127 0.46 10.72 3.18
C GLN A 127 1.53 11.03 4.24
N PRO A 128 2.42 10.09 4.59
CA PRO A 128 3.65 10.45 5.26
C PRO A 128 4.51 11.26 4.28
N ALA A 129 4.86 12.49 4.65
CA ALA A 129 5.80 13.33 3.93
C ALA A 129 7.19 12.66 3.93
N GLY A 130 7.48 11.88 2.88
CA GLY A 130 8.81 11.31 2.60
C GLY A 130 9.59 12.25 1.70
N GLY A 131 10.54 12.97 2.29
CA GLY A 131 11.21 14.13 1.71
C GLY A 131 12.11 13.86 0.50
N ALA A 132 12.28 14.94 -0.27
CA ALA A 132 13.30 15.09 -1.29
C ALA A 132 14.71 15.06 -0.65
N ALA A 133 15.51 14.08 -1.04
CA ALA A 133 16.97 14.22 -1.11
C ALA A 133 17.27 14.35 -2.63
N GLY A 134 17.86 15.41 -3.15
CA GLY A 134 18.91 16.24 -2.59
C GLY A 134 20.20 15.96 -3.36
N ALA A 135 20.39 16.72 -4.44
CA ALA A 135 21.63 17.02 -5.14
C ALA A 135 22.54 15.86 -5.61
N VAL A 136 22.52 15.66 -6.93
CA VAL A 136 23.58 15.03 -7.73
C VAL A 136 24.88 15.84 -7.56
N LEU A 137 25.89 15.31 -6.86
CA LEU A 137 27.26 15.76 -7.03
C LEU A 137 27.78 15.21 -8.37
N ARG A 138 27.94 16.10 -9.35
CA ARG A 138 28.82 15.87 -10.49
C ARG A 138 30.23 16.22 -10.04
N GLU A 139 31.09 15.22 -9.92
CA GLU A 139 32.54 15.44 -9.90
C GLU A 139 33.07 15.29 -11.33
N GLY A 140 33.65 16.36 -11.84
CA GLY A 140 34.44 16.42 -13.06
C GLY A 140 35.66 17.32 -12.78
N PRO A 141 36.82 17.01 -13.38
CA PRO A 141 38.14 17.31 -12.82
C PRO A 141 38.63 18.71 -13.20
N ASP A 142 39.54 19.28 -12.38
CA ASP A 142 40.40 20.37 -12.84
C ASP A 142 41.80 20.22 -12.24
N GLU A 143 42.75 20.37 -13.15
CA GLU A 143 44.18 20.12 -13.08
C GLU A 143 44.88 21.30 -12.41
N HIS A 144 45.81 21.08 -11.47
CA HIS A 144 46.94 21.99 -11.24
C HIS A 144 47.99 21.28 -10.37
N GLU A 145 49.08 20.83 -11.00
CA GLU A 145 50.48 21.21 -10.71
C GLU A 145 51.46 20.46 -11.63
#